data_AF-A0A940KCC1-F1
#
_entry.id   AF-A0A940KCC1-F1
#
_cell.length_a   1.000
_cell.length_b   1.000
_cell.length_c   1.000
_cell.angle_alpha   90.00
_cell.angle_beta   90.00
_cell.angle_gamma   90.00
#
_symmetry.space_group_name_H-M   'P 1'
#
loop_
_entity.id
_entity.type
_entity.pdbx_description
1 polymer ?
#
loop_
_entity_poly.entity_id
_entity_poly.type
_entity_poly.pdbx_seq_one_letter_code
_entity_poly.pdbx_strand_id
1 'polypeptide(L)'
;MNNILLMAIMVVFGVAAILTVIRIVRGPSILDRAVASDVLLTEVMCVLGAEMAINGHTRNIPVLLIIAAVGVFGSIAVARFVARRDNTTP
;
A
#
# COMPACT_ATOMS: atom_id res chain seq x y z
N MET A 1 10.66 -3.48 -27.03
CA MET A 1 11.18 -2.89 -25.78
C MET A 1 10.10 -2.78 -24.70
N ASN A 2 8.90 -2.27 -25.00
CA ASN A 2 7.81 -2.11 -24.01
C ASN A 2 7.35 -3.42 -23.32
N ASN A 3 7.27 -4.55 -24.04
CA ASN A 3 6.70 -5.78 -23.47
C ASN A 3 7.54 -6.36 -22.32
N ILE A 4 8.87 -6.23 -22.40
CA ILE A 4 9.78 -6.74 -21.35
C ILE A 4 9.64 -5.88 -20.08
N LEU A 5 9.56 -4.55 -20.25
CA LEU A 5 9.38 -3.63 -19.13
C LEU A 5 8.03 -3.86 -18.43
N LEU A 6 6.95 -4.04 -19.19
CA LEU A 6 5.62 -4.33 -18.65
C LEU A 6 5.60 -5.66 -17.89
N MET A 7 6.23 -6.69 -18.44
CA MET A 7 6.33 -7.99 -17.78
C MET A 7 7.14 -7.89 -16.48
N ALA A 8 8.25 -7.15 -16.48
CA ALA A 8 9.04 -6.91 -15.27
C ALA A 8 8.24 -6.16 -14.20
N ILE A 9 7.51 -5.10 -14.57
CA ILE A 9 6.64 -4.34 -13.66
C ILE A 9 5.58 -5.26 -13.03
N MET A 10 4.88 -6.05 -13.84
CA MET A 10 3.86 -6.98 -13.33
C MET A 10 4.44 -8.04 -12.41
N VAL A 11 5.61 -8.59 -12.73
CA VAL A 11 6.27 -9.59 -11.87
C VAL A 11 6.71 -8.97 -10.55
N VAL A 12 7.32 -7.78 -10.58
CA VAL A 12 7.80 -7.10 -9.36
C VAL A 12 6.63 -6.74 -8.44
N PHE A 13 5.55 -6.14 -8.95
CA PHE A 13 4.36 -5.86 -8.15
C PHE A 13 3.61 -7.13 -7.75
N GLY A 14 3.59 -8.19 -8.57
CA GLY A 14 3.01 -9.47 -8.16
C GLY A 14 3.76 -10.08 -6.96
N VAL A 15 5.09 -10.07 -7.00
CA VAL A 15 5.94 -10.57 -5.92
C VAL A 15 5.82 -9.70 -4.67
N ALA A 16 5.84 -8.38 -4.82
CA ALA A 16 5.69 -7.46 -3.70
C ALA A 16 4.30 -7.60 -3.03
N ALA A 17 3.22 -7.74 -3.80
CA ALA A 17 1.87 -8.01 -3.29
C ALA A 17 1.79 -9.32 -2.49
N ILE A 18 2.44 -10.38 -2.96
CA ILE A 18 2.49 -11.64 -2.21
C ILE A 18 3.26 -11.45 -0.90
N LEU A 19 4.41 -10.78 -0.94
CA LEU A 19 5.24 -10.53 0.25
C LEU A 19 4.53 -9.65 1.29
N THR A 20 3.82 -8.60 0.86
CA THR A 20 3.06 -7.71 1.73
C THR A 20 1.91 -8.48 2.40
N VAL A 21 1.16 -9.31 1.65
CA VAL A 21 0.13 -10.18 2.23
C VAL A 21 0.71 -11.16 3.24
N ILE A 22 1.85 -11.79 2.95
CA ILE A 22 2.52 -12.68 3.92
C ILE A 22 2.88 -11.92 5.20
N ARG A 23 3.34 -10.66 5.08
CA ARG A 23 3.70 -9.81 6.23
C ARG A 23 2.49 -9.37 7.03
N ILE A 24 1.35 -9.09 6.38
CA ILE A 24 0.07 -8.80 7.07
C ILE A 24 -0.36 -10.00 7.93
N VAL A 25 -0.23 -11.23 7.42
CA VAL A 25 -0.66 -12.44 8.15
C VAL A 25 0.32 -12.82 9.26
N ARG A 26 1.63 -12.83 8.95
CA ARG A 26 2.68 -13.27 9.89
C ARG A 26 3.17 -12.18 10.85
N GLY A 27 2.72 -10.94 10.68
CA GLY A 27 3.16 -9.80 11.49
C GLY A 27 2.93 -10.05 12.99
N PRO A 28 3.97 -9.91 13.84
CA PRO A 28 3.88 -10.18 15.28
C PRO A 28 3.15 -9.07 16.04
N SER A 29 3.21 -7.84 15.56
CA SER A 29 2.56 -6.67 16.15
C SER A 29 1.41 -6.17 15.28
N ILE A 30 0.36 -5.62 15.91
CA ILE A 30 -0.76 -4.95 15.22
C ILE A 30 -0.21 -3.78 14.36
N LEU A 31 0.83 -3.09 14.85
CA LEU A 31 1.48 -2.01 14.12
C LEU A 31 2.12 -2.52 12.83
N ASP A 32 2.80 -3.67 12.88
CA ASP A 32 3.47 -4.28 11.73
C ASP A 32 2.46 -4.68 10.64
N ARG A 33 1.31 -5.20 11.05
CA ARG A 33 0.20 -5.54 10.13
C ARG A 33 -0.41 -4.29 9.51
N ALA A 34 -0.60 -3.24 10.30
CA ALA A 34 -1.15 -1.98 9.82
C ALA A 34 -0.22 -1.30 8.80
N VAL A 35 1.08 -1.24 9.07
CA VAL A 35 2.07 -0.73 8.11
C VAL A 35 2.10 -1.59 6.86
N ALA A 36 2.08 -2.93 6.97
CA ALA A 36 2.03 -3.80 5.81
C ALA A 36 0.76 -3.60 4.96
N SER A 37 -0.37 -3.27 5.58
CA SER A 37 -1.61 -2.94 4.85
C SER A 37 -1.53 -1.59 4.11
N ASP A 38 -0.84 -0.59 4.68
CA ASP A 38 -0.61 0.71 4.03
C ASP A 38 0.33 0.56 2.82
N VAL A 39 1.35 -0.29 2.93
CA VAL A 39 2.23 -0.65 1.81
C VAL A 39 1.44 -1.34 0.70
N LEU A 40 0.56 -2.29 1.02
CA LEU A 40 -0.30 -2.94 0.02
C LEU A 40 -1.23 -1.93 -0.68
N LEU A 41 -1.76 -0.95 0.07
CA LEU A 41 -2.60 0.11 -0.48
C LEU A 41 -1.81 1.00 -1.46
N THR A 42 -0.57 1.33 -1.11
CA THR A 42 0.36 2.09 -1.97
C THR A 42 0.72 1.31 -3.23
N GLU A 43 0.90 0.00 -3.11
CA GLU A 43 1.15 -0.89 -4.25
C GLU A 43 0.00 -0.90 -5.25
N VAL A 44 -1.25 -0.95 -4.77
CA VAL A 44 -2.44 -0.81 -5.64
C VAL A 44 -2.43 0.55 -6.36
N MET A 45 -2.04 1.62 -5.67
CA MET A 45 -1.89 2.95 -6.26
C MET A 45 -0.89 2.95 -7.43
N CYS A 46 0.26 2.29 -7.25
CA CYS A 46 1.29 2.18 -8.28
C CYS A 46 0.81 1.38 -9.49
N VAL A 47 0.08 0.28 -9.29
CA VAL A 47 -0.49 -0.52 -10.38
C VAL A 47 -1.49 0.28 -11.19
N LEU A 48 -2.38 1.03 -10.53
CA LEU A 48 -3.33 1.93 -11.21
C LEU A 48 -2.61 3.06 -11.95
N GLY A 49 -1.57 3.64 -11.36
CA GLY A 49 -0.76 4.67 -12.03
C GLY A 49 -0.04 4.13 -13.27
N ALA A 50 0.49 2.91 -13.21
CA ALA A 50 1.08 2.23 -14.35
C ALA A 50 0.04 1.97 -15.45
N GLU A 51 -1.14 1.46 -15.08
CA GLU A 51 -2.26 1.23 -16.02
C GLU A 51 -2.66 2.52 -16.75
N MET A 52 -2.77 3.63 -16.03
CA MET A 52 -3.08 4.94 -16.60
C MET A 52 -1.99 5.42 -17.57
N ALA A 53 -0.71 5.25 -17.19
CA ALA A 53 0.42 5.64 -18.03
C ALA A 53 0.50 4.81 -19.32
N ILE A 54 0.13 3.52 -19.25
CA ILE A 54 0.13 2.61 -20.40
C ILE A 54 -1.04 2.90 -21.33
N ASN A 55 -2.23 3.12 -20.78
CA ASN A 55 -3.45 3.31 -21.56
C ASN A 55 -3.71 4.78 -21.96
N GLY A 56 -2.88 5.72 -21.48
CA GLY A 56 -2.95 7.13 -21.86
C GLY A 56 -4.22 7.84 -21.38
N HIS A 57 -4.78 7.43 -20.23
CA HIS A 57 -5.96 8.08 -19.64
C HIS A 57 -5.73 8.45 -18.19
N THR A 58 -6.56 9.37 -17.69
CA THR A 58 -6.48 9.89 -16.32
C THR A 58 -7.73 9.57 -15.49
N ARG A 59 -8.55 8.62 -15.94
CA ARG A 59 -9.86 8.33 -15.33
C ARG A 59 -9.77 7.84 -13.89
N ASN A 60 -8.64 7.23 -13.51
CA ASN A 60 -8.44 6.68 -12.18
C ASN A 60 -7.78 7.68 -11.21
N ILE A 61 -7.48 8.94 -11.60
CA ILE A 61 -6.94 9.97 -10.69
C ILE A 61 -7.78 10.11 -9.40
N PRO A 62 -9.13 10.17 -9.44
CA PRO A 62 -9.93 10.28 -8.22
C PRO A 62 -9.74 9.07 -7.29
N VAL A 63 -9.57 7.88 -7.86
CA VAL A 63 -9.31 6.65 -7.08
C VAL A 63 -7.93 6.72 -6.42
N LEU A 64 -6.90 7.16 -7.15
CA LEU A 64 -5.56 7.40 -6.57
C LEU A 64 -5.60 8.40 -5.41
N LEU A 65 -6.38 9.47 -5.54
CA LEU A 65 -6.52 10.47 -4.47
C LEU A 65 -7.17 9.89 -3.21
N ILE A 66 -8.22 9.09 -3.37
CA ILE A 66 -8.89 8.42 -2.24
C ILE A 66 -7.93 7.43 -1.57
N ILE A 67 -7.21 6.63 -2.36
CA ILE A 67 -6.21 5.69 -1.85
C ILE A 67 -5.12 6.43 -1.06
N ALA A 68 -4.56 7.51 -1.62
CA ALA A 68 -3.56 8.32 -0.92
C ALA A 68 -4.08 8.89 0.39
N ALA A 69 -5.31 9.41 0.40
CA ALA A 69 -5.95 9.90 1.63
C ALA A 69 -6.12 8.78 2.66
N VAL A 70 -6.63 7.62 2.26
CA VAL A 70 -6.85 6.46 3.13
C VAL A 70 -5.54 5.98 3.75
N GLY A 71 -4.45 5.89 2.97
CA GLY A 71 -3.14 5.49 3.49
C GLY A 71 -2.61 6.47 4.54
N VAL A 72 -2.67 7.78 4.26
CA VAL A 72 -2.25 8.82 5.20
C VAL A 72 -3.08 8.77 6.49
N PHE A 73 -4.41 8.76 6.39
CA PHE A 73 -5.28 8.73 7.57
C PHE A 73 -5.17 7.40 8.35
N GLY A 74 -4.99 6.28 7.64
CA GLY A 74 -4.77 4.96 8.24
C GLY A 74 -3.50 4.93 9.10
N SER A 75 -2.38 5.38 8.54
CA SER A 75 -1.11 5.47 9.26
C SER A 75 -1.17 6.41 10.48
N ILE A 76 -1.84 7.56 10.36
CA ILE A 76 -2.07 8.47 11.50
C ILE A 76 -2.91 7.82 12.60
N ALA A 77 -4.01 7.15 12.24
CA ALA A 77 -4.90 6.51 13.21
C ALA A 77 -4.16 5.42 14.01
N VAL A 78 -3.33 4.62 13.34
CA VAL A 78 -2.51 3.58 13.95
C VAL A 78 -1.46 4.18 14.88
N ALA A 79 -0.75 5.22 14.46
CA ALA A 79 0.24 5.90 15.30
C ALA A 79 -0.39 6.47 16.59
N ARG A 80 -1.58 7.08 16.47
CA ARG A 80 -2.32 7.62 17.63
C ARG A 80 -2.81 6.52 18.57
N PHE A 81 -3.23 5.38 18.02
CA PHE A 81 -3.63 4.24 18.83
C PHE A 81 -2.47 3.66 19.64
N VAL A 82 -1.29 3.50 19.01
CA VAL A 82 -0.08 3.00 19.68
C VAL A 82 0.37 3.96 20.79
N ALA A 83 0.46 5.27 20.49
CA ALA A 83 0.86 6.28 21.48
C ALA A 83 -0.06 6.30 22.72
N ARG A 84 -1.34 5.93 22.57
CA ARG A 84 -2.29 5.88 23.68
C ARG A 84 -2.09 4.68 24.60
N ARG A 85 -1.49 3.57 24.12
CA ARG A 85 -1.17 2.39 24.93
C ARG A 85 0.11 2.57 25.76
N ASP A 86 1.09 3.33 25.28
CA ASP A 86 2.32 3.59 26.03
C ASP A 86 2.07 4.44 27.29
N ASN A 87 1.05 5.31 27.24
CA ASN A 87 0.67 6.20 28.36
C ASN A 87 -0.08 5.49 29.50
N THR A 88 -0.26 4.16 29.44
CA THR A 88 -0.96 3.36 30.48
C THR A 88 -0.01 2.67 31.45
N THR A 89 1.28 2.97 31.43
CA THR A 89 2.25 2.50 32.43
C THR A 89 2.40 3.58 33.52
N PRO A 90 2.14 3.29 34.81
CA PRO A 90 2.23 4.27 35.90
C PRO A 90 3.67 4.72 36.18
#